data_AF-A0A9P6TU44-F1
#
_entry.id   AF-A0A9P6TU44-F1
#
_cell.length_a   1.000
_cell.length_b   1.000
_cell.length_c   1.000
_cell.angle_alpha   90.00
_cell.angle_beta   90.00
_cell.angle_gamma   90.00
#
_symmetry.space_group_name_H-M   'P 1'
#
loop_
_entity.id
_entity.type
_entity.pdbx_description
1 polymer ?
#
loop_
_entity_poly.entity_id
_entity_poly.type
_entity_poly.pdbx_seq_one_letter_code
_entity_poly.pdbx_strand_id
1 'polypeptide(L)'
;AIQIVPSIVDKVGKLEYYQRTATYLIPRNNYAYGRVWRWLFRHVPFVHFMYAKLNYWSSESLLAGFSTRFVHAIPRALLRCMAWLWRFRQVRDPVLRAKLTPTYPIGCRRIVVSSDYYPAVSRKN
;
A
#
# COMPACT_ATOMS: atom_id res chain seq x y z
N ALA A 1 4.89 9.48 8.79
CA ALA A 1 5.12 8.46 9.84
C ALA A 1 4.99 7.00 9.35
N ILE A 2 4.18 6.70 8.33
CA ILE A 2 3.93 5.30 7.89
C ILE A 2 5.18 4.51 7.49
N GLN A 3 6.25 5.17 7.03
CA GLN A 3 7.55 4.54 6.73
C GLN A 3 8.48 4.48 7.95
N ILE A 4 8.26 5.36 8.93
CA ILE A 4 9.09 5.45 10.15
C ILE A 4 8.68 4.35 11.12
N VAL A 5 7.38 4.18 11.36
CA VAL A 5 6.82 3.21 12.32
C VAL A 5 7.38 1.79 12.12
N PRO A 6 7.38 1.20 10.90
CA PRO A 6 7.95 -0.12 10.68
C PRO A 6 9.47 -0.19 10.95
N SER A 7 10.19 0.91 10.77
CA SER A 7 11.65 0.95 10.94
C SER A 7 12.07 1.07 12.42
N ILE A 8 11.20 1.59 13.28
CA ILE A 8 11.49 1.83 14.70
C ILE A 8 10.87 0.77 15.61
N VAL A 9 9.80 0.09 15.19
CA VAL A 9 9.04 -0.84 16.05
C VAL A 9 9.92 -1.95 16.63
N ASP A 10 10.92 -2.42 15.88
CA ASP A 10 11.87 -3.45 16.33
C ASP A 10 12.96 -2.95 17.28
N LYS A 11 13.15 -1.63 17.39
CA LYS A 11 14.28 -1.03 18.12
C LYS A 11 13.89 -0.45 19.48
N VAL A 12 12.59 -0.33 19.76
CA VAL A 12 12.07 0.34 20.96
C VAL A 12 11.31 -0.64 21.84
N GLY A 13 11.46 -0.49 23.17
CA GLY A 13 10.76 -1.34 24.13
C GLY A 13 9.26 -1.03 24.26
N LYS A 14 8.83 0.19 23.94
CA LYS A 14 7.42 0.62 23.92
C LYS A 14 7.21 1.65 22.82
N LEU A 15 6.15 1.53 22.02
CA LEU A 15 5.81 2.50 20.97
C LEU A 15 4.38 3.05 21.14
N GLU A 16 4.26 4.34 21.42
CA GLU A 16 2.97 5.02 21.47
C GLU A 16 2.73 5.81 20.17
N TYR A 17 1.66 5.48 19.45
CA TYR A 17 1.33 6.08 18.16
C TYR A 17 0.03 6.88 18.25
N TYR A 18 0.15 8.20 18.20
CA TYR A 18 -0.99 9.11 18.21
C TYR A 18 -1.43 9.45 16.78
N GLN A 19 -2.60 8.96 16.39
CA GLN A 19 -3.18 9.19 15.07
C GLN A 19 -4.48 10.00 15.16
N ARG A 20 -4.51 11.16 14.49
CA ARG A 20 -5.72 11.97 14.37
C ARG A 20 -6.72 11.41 13.34
N THR A 21 -6.23 10.94 12.19
CA THR A 21 -7.08 10.42 11.12
C THR A 21 -6.40 9.27 10.39
N ALA A 22 -7.14 8.18 10.20
CA ALA A 22 -6.70 7.01 9.43
C ALA A 22 -6.57 7.33 7.94
N THR A 23 -5.50 6.86 7.30
CA THR A 23 -5.31 7.01 5.85
C THR A 23 -5.58 5.70 5.11
N TYR A 24 -5.98 5.78 3.83
CA TYR A 24 -5.98 4.61 2.96
C TYR A 24 -4.55 4.16 2.66
N LEU A 25 -4.31 2.87 2.86
CA LEU A 25 -3.06 2.21 2.51
C LEU A 25 -3.28 1.18 1.40
N ILE A 26 -2.34 1.13 0.47
CA ILE A 26 -2.22 0.10 -0.56
C ILE A 26 -0.88 -0.62 -0.36
N PRO A 27 -0.82 -1.95 -0.55
CA PRO A 27 0.41 -2.70 -0.43
C PRO A 27 1.53 -2.14 -1.31
N ARG A 28 2.70 -1.95 -0.72
CA ARG A 28 3.93 -1.71 -1.47
C ARG A 28 4.44 -3.05 -1.97
N ASN A 29 4.41 -3.25 -3.28
CA ASN A 29 4.83 -4.49 -3.93
C ASN A 29 6.38 -4.57 -4.03
N ASN A 30 7.06 -4.43 -2.89
CA ASN A 30 8.50 -4.33 -2.81
C ASN A 30 9.14 -5.73 -2.76
N TYR A 31 9.11 -6.46 -3.88
CA TYR A 31 9.72 -7.78 -3.97
C TYR A 31 11.21 -7.69 -4.23
N ALA A 32 11.99 -8.53 -3.54
CA ALA A 32 13.36 -8.78 -3.94
C ALA A 32 13.37 -9.51 -5.29
N TYR A 33 14.12 -9.00 -6.26
CA TYR A 33 14.27 -9.67 -7.56
C TYR A 33 15.02 -11.00 -7.39
N GLY A 34 14.29 -12.10 -7.56
CA GLY A 34 14.84 -13.45 -7.51
C GLY A 34 15.95 -13.68 -8.54
N ARG A 35 16.68 -14.80 -8.39
CA ARG A 35 17.77 -15.17 -9.30
C ARG A 35 17.31 -15.24 -10.76
N VAL A 36 16.10 -15.74 -11.01
CA VAL A 36 15.48 -15.82 -12.33
C VAL A 36 15.24 -14.43 -12.93
N TRP A 37 14.65 -13.51 -12.16
CA TRP A 37 14.43 -12.13 -12.61
C TRP A 37 15.74 -11.42 -12.93
N ARG A 38 16.76 -11.58 -12.06
CA ARG A 38 18.10 -11.03 -12.32
C ARG A 38 18.75 -11.60 -13.57
N TRP A 39 18.56 -12.89 -13.83
CA TRP A 39 19.06 -13.53 -15.06
C TRP A 39 18.33 -13.00 -16.30
N LEU A 40 16.99 -12.93 -16.27
CA LEU A 40 16.18 -12.40 -17.37
C LEU A 40 16.56 -10.95 -17.71
N PHE A 41 16.73 -10.12 -16.68
CA PHE A 41 17.17 -8.74 -16.84
C PHE A 41 18.57 -8.61 -17.43
N ARG A 42 19.46 -9.56 -17.16
CA ARG A 42 20.85 -9.54 -17.65
C ARG A 42 20.99 -10.08 -19.08
N HIS A 43 20.21 -11.10 -19.45
CA HIS A 43 20.44 -11.86 -20.69
C HIS A 43 19.40 -11.62 -21.78
N VAL A 44 18.21 -11.14 -21.44
CA VAL A 44 17.13 -10.94 -22.43
C VAL A 44 17.01 -9.44 -22.73
N PRO A 45 17.35 -9.01 -23.97
CA PRO A 45 17.14 -7.62 -24.37
C PRO A 45 15.65 -7.26 -24.31
N PHE A 46 15.34 -5.98 -24.09
CA PHE A 46 13.97 -5.44 -23.94
C PHE A 46 13.20 -5.83 -22.67
N VAL A 47 13.59 -6.83 -21.88
CA VAL A 47 12.85 -7.17 -20.63
C VAL A 47 12.84 -6.00 -19.64
N HIS A 48 13.94 -5.27 -19.51
CA HIS A 48 13.98 -4.04 -18.72
C HIS A 48 13.00 -2.97 -19.24
N PHE A 49 12.93 -2.78 -20.55
CA PHE A 49 12.03 -1.80 -21.17
C PHE A 49 10.57 -2.18 -21.02
N MET A 50 10.22 -3.45 -21.27
CA MET A 50 8.87 -3.97 -21.07
C MET A 50 8.45 -3.85 -19.62
N TYR A 51 9.33 -4.22 -18.68
CA TYR A 51 9.06 -4.09 -17.26
C TYR A 51 8.86 -2.62 -16.84
N ALA A 52 9.69 -1.71 -17.32
CA ALA A 52 9.52 -0.27 -17.07
C ALA A 52 8.20 0.25 -17.65
N LYS A 53 7.84 -0.13 -18.89
CA LYS A 53 6.57 0.23 -19.51
C LYS A 53 5.38 -0.33 -18.75
N LEU A 54 5.43 -1.58 -18.30
CA LEU A 54 4.38 -2.18 -17.48
C LEU A 54 4.19 -1.41 -16.16
N ASN A 55 5.27 -1.04 -15.48
CA ASN A 55 5.19 -0.23 -14.27
C ASN A 55 4.62 1.16 -14.55
N TYR A 56 5.03 1.80 -15.66
CA TYR A 56 4.50 3.08 -16.10
C TYR A 56 2.99 2.99 -16.34
N TRP A 57 2.55 2.07 -17.20
CA TRP A 57 1.13 1.89 -17.51
C TRP A 57 0.30 1.50 -16.29
N SER A 58 0.85 0.69 -15.37
CA SER A 58 0.16 0.36 -14.13
C SER A 58 -0.05 1.61 -13.26
N SER A 59 0.98 2.47 -13.15
CA SER A 59 0.89 3.72 -12.38
C SER A 59 -0.04 4.72 -13.04
N GLU A 60 0.06 4.85 -14.36
CA GLU A 60 -0.78 5.71 -15.19
C GLU A 60 -2.25 5.29 -15.10
N SER A 61 -2.55 4.00 -15.17
CA SER A 61 -3.92 3.48 -15.04
C SER A 61 -4.51 3.79 -13.65
N LEU A 62 -3.68 3.72 -12.61
CA LEU A 62 -4.08 4.08 -11.25
C LEU A 62 -4.38 5.57 -11.16
N LEU A 63 -3.55 6.43 -11.75
CA LEU A 63 -3.72 7.89 -11.78
C LEU A 63 -4.89 8.34 -12.67
N ALA A 64 -5.06 7.73 -13.84
CA ALA A 64 -6.16 8.00 -14.77
C ALA A 64 -7.53 7.69 -14.12
N GLY A 65 -7.57 6.66 -13.27
CA GLY A 65 -8.73 6.33 -12.42
C GLY A 65 -9.07 7.41 -11.37
N PHE A 66 -8.15 8.32 -11.06
CA PHE A 66 -8.36 9.47 -10.17
C PHE A 66 -8.49 10.82 -10.90
N SER A 67 -7.88 10.98 -12.08
CA SER A 67 -7.87 12.23 -12.85
C SER A 67 -9.15 12.50 -13.64
N THR A 68 -9.87 11.46 -14.07
CA THR A 68 -11.10 11.64 -14.83
C THR A 68 -12.28 11.85 -13.89
N ARG A 69 -12.84 13.07 -13.91
CA ARG A 69 -13.96 13.56 -13.10
C ARG A 69 -15.30 12.81 -13.30
N PHE A 70 -15.32 11.67 -14.00
CA PHE A 70 -16.55 11.00 -14.43
C PHE A 70 -16.56 9.46 -14.36
N VAL A 71 -15.46 8.74 -14.10
CA VAL A 71 -15.44 7.25 -14.13
C VAL A 71 -15.64 6.63 -12.74
N HIS A 72 -16.66 7.10 -12.03
CA HIS A 72 -16.55 7.45 -10.62
C HIS A 72 -17.03 6.46 -9.54
N ALA A 73 -17.54 5.27 -9.85
CA ALA A 73 -17.98 4.34 -8.78
C ALA A 73 -17.12 3.08 -8.69
N ILE A 74 -16.92 2.40 -9.83
CA ILE A 74 -16.37 1.05 -9.88
C ILE A 74 -14.89 0.99 -9.48
N PRO A 75 -13.96 1.75 -10.10
CA PRO A 75 -12.54 1.69 -9.73
C PRO A 75 -12.30 2.17 -8.28
N ARG A 76 -13.08 3.14 -7.81
CA ARG A 76 -13.03 3.59 -6.41
C ARG A 76 -13.54 2.53 -5.44
N ALA A 77 -14.64 1.84 -5.76
CA ALA A 77 -15.15 0.75 -4.96
C ALA A 77 -14.16 -0.42 -4.92
N LEU A 78 -13.53 -0.77 -6.05
CA LEU A 78 -12.50 -1.79 -6.12
C LEU A 78 -11.29 -1.45 -5.25
N LEU A 79 -10.73 -0.24 -5.38
CA LEU A 79 -9.61 0.19 -4.55
C LEU A 79 -9.99 0.23 -3.06
N ARG A 80 -11.22 0.64 -2.73
CA ARG A 80 -11.74 0.60 -1.36
C ARG A 80 -11.83 -0.84 -0.84
N CYS A 81 -12.33 -1.76 -1.65
CA CYS A 81 -12.41 -3.18 -1.30
C CYS A 81 -11.02 -3.80 -1.13
N MET A 82 -10.07 -3.48 -2.01
CA MET A 82 -8.68 -3.93 -1.89
C MET A 82 -8.03 -3.41 -0.61
N ALA A 83 -8.16 -2.11 -0.32
CA ALA A 83 -7.63 -1.52 0.91
C ALA A 83 -8.29 -2.10 2.17
N TRP A 84 -9.60 -2.38 2.10
CA TRP A 84 -10.34 -3.02 3.19
C TRP A 84 -9.88 -4.46 3.42
N LEU A 85 -9.83 -5.28 2.36
CA LEU A 85 -9.39 -6.67 2.42
C LEU A 85 -7.96 -6.77 2.96
N TRP A 86 -7.08 -5.90 2.49
CA TRP A 86 -5.69 -5.88 2.90
C TRP A 86 -5.53 -5.52 4.38
N ARG A 87 -6.25 -4.50 4.87
CA ARG A 87 -6.32 -4.19 6.32
C ARG A 87 -6.89 -5.35 7.12
N PHE A 88 -7.98 -5.97 6.65
CA PHE A 88 -8.65 -7.06 7.34
C PHE A 88 -7.72 -8.28 7.51
N ARG A 89 -6.91 -8.57 6.49
CA ARG A 89 -5.93 -9.66 6.53
C ARG A 89 -4.76 -9.39 7.47
N GLN A 90 -4.32 -8.13 7.61
CA GLN A 90 -3.13 -7.80 8.40
C GLN A 90 -3.42 -7.40 9.85
N VAL A 91 -4.58 -6.81 10.13
CA VAL A 91 -4.97 -6.37 11.47
C VAL A 91 -6.02 -7.32 12.03
N ARG A 92 -5.62 -8.17 12.99
CA ARG A 92 -6.51 -9.15 13.64
C ARG A 92 -7.45 -8.52 14.67
N ASP A 93 -6.97 -7.53 15.42
CA ASP A 93 -7.74 -6.87 16.48
C ASP A 93 -8.89 -6.01 15.89
N PRO A 94 -10.16 -6.28 16.25
CA PRO A 94 -11.31 -5.52 15.74
C PRO A 94 -11.33 -4.05 16.20
N VAL A 95 -10.86 -3.75 17.41
CA VAL A 95 -10.84 -2.38 17.95
C VAL A 95 -9.81 -1.55 17.19
N LEU A 96 -8.62 -2.10 17.00
CA LEU A 96 -7.57 -1.45 16.21
C LEU A 96 -8.00 -1.29 14.74
N ARG A 97 -8.67 -2.29 14.17
CA ARG A 97 -9.20 -2.24 12.81
C ARG A 97 -10.22 -1.10 12.62
N ALA A 98 -11.10 -0.89 13.59
CA ALA A 98 -12.05 0.22 13.56
C ALA A 98 -11.32 1.57 13.59
N LYS A 99 -10.34 1.74 14.48
CA LYS A 99 -9.52 2.97 14.58
C LYS A 99 -8.73 3.27 13.31
N LEU A 100 -8.24 2.24 12.62
CA LEU A 100 -7.50 2.35 11.36
C LEU A 100 -8.40 2.48 10.12
N THR A 101 -9.72 2.61 10.30
CA THR A 101 -10.67 2.77 9.20
C THR A 101 -10.92 4.23 8.85
N PRO A 102 -10.54 4.69 7.64
CA PRO A 102 -10.83 6.05 7.20
C PRO A 102 -12.33 6.28 7.04
N THR A 103 -12.80 7.44 7.46
CA THR A 103 -14.21 7.89 7.33
C THR A 103 -14.48 8.70 6.06
N TYR A 104 -13.44 9.06 5.30
CA TYR A 104 -13.54 9.87 4.09
C TYR A 104 -13.51 9.00 2.82
N PRO A 105 -13.95 9.49 1.65
CA PRO A 105 -13.94 8.72 0.40
C PRO A 105 -12.52 8.43 -0.10
N ILE A 106 -12.30 7.25 -0.67
CA ILE A 106 -11.00 6.92 -1.27
C ILE A 106 -10.68 7.87 -2.44
N GLY A 107 -9.47 8.43 -2.45
CA GLY A 107 -9.05 9.44 -3.42
C GLY A 107 -9.19 10.90 -2.96
N CYS A 108 -9.97 11.21 -1.91
CA CYS A 108 -10.04 12.58 -1.37
C CYS A 108 -8.74 13.02 -0.67
N ARG A 109 -7.90 12.06 -0.26
CA ARG A 109 -6.54 12.28 0.22
C ARG A 109 -5.60 11.32 -0.51
N ARG A 110 -4.34 11.72 -0.65
CA ARG A 110 -3.30 10.88 -1.26
C ARG A 110 -3.24 9.52 -0.58
N ILE A 111 -3.32 8.46 -1.38
CA ILE A 111 -3.23 7.09 -0.90
C ILE A 111 -1.76 6.79 -0.59
N VAL A 112 -1.51 6.17 0.57
CA VAL A 112 -0.15 5.86 1.01
C VAL A 112 0.18 4.43 0.63
N VAL A 113 1.39 4.23 0.12
CA VAL A 113 1.89 2.90 -0.28
C VAL A 113 2.81 2.36 0.81
N SER A 114 2.39 1.30 1.49
CA SER A 114 3.21 0.62 2.51
C SER A 114 2.69 -0.79 2.73
N SER A 115 3.59 -1.78 2.80
CA SER A 115 3.28 -3.17 3.12
C SER A 115 3.40 -3.49 4.61
N ASP A 116 4.23 -2.74 5.33
CA ASP A 116 4.75 -3.15 6.64
C ASP A 116 4.10 -2.39 7.80
N TYR A 117 3.27 -1.39 7.47
CA TYR A 117 2.65 -0.52 8.47
C TYR A 117 1.61 -1.22 9.36
N TYR A 118 0.66 -1.97 8.79
CA TYR A 118 -0.35 -2.64 9.63
C TYR A 118 0.23 -3.71 10.55
N PRO A 119 1.19 -4.57 10.12
CA PRO A 119 1.89 -5.48 11.01
C PRO A 119 2.63 -4.74 12.12
N ALA A 120 3.32 -3.63 11.80
CA ALA A 120 4.03 -2.84 12.80
C ALA A 120 3.10 -2.26 13.86
N VAL A 121 1.95 -1.72 13.48
CA VAL A 121 0.96 -1.15 14.42
C VAL A 121 0.19 -2.23 15.19
N SER A 122 0.08 -3.44 14.64
CA SER A 122 -0.58 -4.57 15.32
C SER A 122 0.33 -5.32 16.30
N ARG A 123 1.60 -4.92 16.42
CA ARG A 123 2.56 -5.58 17.30
C ARG A 123 2.36 -5.15 18.75
N LYS A 124 2.59 -6.08 19.67
CA LYS A 124 2.53 -5.83 21.11
C LYS A 124 3.93 -5.47 21.62
N ASN A 125 4.33 -4.21 21.46
CA ASN A 125 5.60 -3.66 21.97
C ASN A 125 5.30 -2.45 22.86
#